data_AF-A0A2U1VRA3-F1
#
_entry.id   AF-A0A2U1VRA3-F1
#
_cell.length_a   1.000
_cell.length_b   1.000
_cell.length_c   1.000
_cell.angle_alpha   90.00
_cell.angle_beta   90.00
_cell.angle_gamma   90.00
#
_symmetry.space_group_name_H-M   'P 1'
#
loop_
_entity.id
_entity.type
_entity.pdbx_description
1 polymer ?
#
loop_
_entity_poly.entity_id
_entity_poly.type
_entity_poly.pdbx_seq_one_letter_code
_entity_poly.pdbx_strand_id
1 'polypeptide(L)'
;MSGVYVFLGPTLPREDAARELDATFLPPVAQGDVLRLCAQKPAAIGIIDGFFESVPSVWHKEILYAIHAGIPVFGASSMGALRAAELYPFGMIGVGAIFEAYRDGRLEDDDEVAVIHGPAELGYTALSEAMVNIRRTLSDAVAERVLAQDTALRLEAIAKELPYRDRGYGRMLRLGGDIGLSAGELAAFRQWLPQGRFDQKRNDAKAMLRTMARRLGRAADPRDAAAEARFHFEHTVLWDRALREAAPLAM
;
A
#
# COMPACT_ATOMS: atom_id res chain seq x y z
N MET A 1 2.87 20.55 15.29
CA MET A 1 2.60 19.56 14.22
C MET A 1 3.93 19.00 13.78
N SER A 2 4.04 17.68 13.66
CA SER A 2 5.28 16.94 13.46
C SER A 2 5.97 17.18 12.10
N GLY A 3 5.35 17.92 11.18
CA GLY A 3 5.88 18.13 9.82
C GLY A 3 5.88 16.84 8.98
N VAL A 4 5.24 15.78 9.47
CA VAL A 4 5.12 14.48 8.81
C VAL A 4 3.74 14.35 8.20
N TYR A 5 3.67 13.88 6.96
CA TYR A 5 2.42 13.70 6.25
C TYR A 5 2.34 12.28 5.70
N VAL A 6 1.16 11.67 5.80
CA VAL A 6 0.93 10.30 5.35
C VAL A 6 -0.34 10.23 4.50
N PHE A 7 -0.22 9.77 3.25
CA PHE A 7 -1.37 9.50 2.38
C PHE A 7 -1.97 8.13 2.73
N LEU A 8 -3.21 8.14 3.20
CA LEU A 8 -3.89 6.97 3.77
C LEU A 8 -5.36 6.94 3.38
N GLY A 9 -5.89 5.75 3.10
CA GLY A 9 -7.31 5.51 2.90
C GLY A 9 -7.73 4.13 3.40
N PRO A 10 -8.16 3.20 2.52
CA PRO A 10 -8.80 1.95 2.91
C PRO A 10 -7.90 0.99 3.71
N THR A 11 -6.58 1.10 3.58
CA THR A 11 -5.64 0.11 4.12
C THR A 11 -5.59 0.09 5.65
N LEU A 12 -5.80 1.23 6.30
CA LEU A 12 -5.74 1.34 7.77
C LEU A 12 -6.65 2.48 8.24
N PRO A 13 -7.57 2.26 9.19
CA PRO A 13 -8.37 3.33 9.75
C PRO A 13 -7.49 4.43 10.36
N ARG A 14 -7.86 5.70 10.13
CA ARG A 14 -7.10 6.86 10.62
C ARG A 14 -6.85 6.82 12.13
N GLU A 15 -7.84 6.37 12.92
CA GLU A 15 -7.70 6.25 14.37
C GLU A 15 -6.60 5.26 14.77
N ASP A 16 -6.48 4.14 14.06
CA ASP A 16 -5.42 3.18 14.29
C ASP A 16 -4.07 3.72 13.84
N ALA A 17 -4.02 4.44 12.72
CA ALA A 17 -2.80 5.06 12.22
C ALA A 17 -2.26 6.12 13.19
N ALA A 18 -3.15 6.94 13.77
CA ALA A 18 -2.81 7.98 14.75
C ALA A 18 -2.25 7.41 16.07
N ARG A 19 -2.53 6.15 16.39
CA ARG A 19 -1.90 5.46 17.54
C ARG A 19 -0.44 5.05 17.26
N GLU A 20 -0.06 4.92 15.99
CA GLU A 20 1.28 4.46 15.58
C GLU A 20 2.22 5.64 15.30
N LEU A 21 1.70 6.78 14.84
CA LEU A 21 2.50 7.96 14.46
C LEU A 21 1.69 9.27 14.60
N ASP A 22 2.28 10.27 15.25
CA ASP A 22 1.78 11.66 15.20
C ASP A 22 2.15 12.28 13.84
N ALA A 23 1.19 12.30 12.93
CA ALA A 23 1.34 12.82 11.57
C ALA A 23 0.03 13.43 11.06
N THR A 24 0.15 14.27 10.03
CA THR A 24 -0.99 14.73 9.25
C THR A 24 -1.38 13.64 8.25
N PHE A 25 -2.49 12.95 8.51
CA PHE A 25 -3.05 11.97 7.60
C PHE A 25 -3.88 12.65 6.50
N LEU A 26 -3.44 12.49 5.26
CA LEU A 26 -4.06 12.99 4.05
C LEU A 26 -4.85 11.87 3.37
N PRO A 27 -5.80 12.19 2.45
CA PRO A 27 -6.45 11.21 1.57
C PRO A 27 -5.46 10.33 0.80
N PRO A 28 -5.92 9.27 0.11
CA PRO A 28 -5.07 8.52 -0.83
C PRO A 28 -4.38 9.44 -1.83
N VAL A 29 -3.11 9.15 -2.14
CA VAL A 29 -2.29 9.98 -3.01
C VAL A 29 -2.82 9.99 -4.46
N ALA A 30 -2.83 11.18 -5.05
CA ALA A 30 -3.12 11.43 -6.46
C ALA A 30 -1.97 12.22 -7.11
N GLN A 31 -2.02 12.34 -8.44
CA GLN A 31 -1.07 13.15 -9.18
C GLN A 31 -1.05 14.62 -8.68
N GLY A 32 0.15 15.14 -8.49
CA GLY A 32 0.44 16.48 -8.01
C GLY A 32 0.46 16.60 -6.48
N ASP A 33 -0.05 15.64 -5.71
CA ASP A 33 -0.12 15.77 -4.25
C ASP A 33 1.26 15.84 -3.61
N VAL A 34 2.18 14.96 -4.02
CA VAL A 34 3.54 14.92 -3.48
C VAL A 34 4.28 16.20 -3.88
N LEU A 35 4.11 16.66 -5.12
CA LEU A 35 4.67 17.91 -5.59
C LEU A 35 4.23 19.12 -4.75
N ARG A 36 2.91 19.24 -4.52
CA ARG A 36 2.34 20.32 -3.69
C ARG A 36 2.86 20.29 -2.27
N LEU A 37 3.05 19.09 -1.72
CA LEU A 37 3.54 18.92 -0.36
C LEU A 37 5.01 19.32 -0.22
N CYS A 38 5.83 19.08 -1.25
CA CYS A 38 7.25 19.47 -1.23
C CYS A 38 7.47 20.97 -0.97
N ALA A 39 6.54 21.83 -1.40
CA ALA A 39 6.60 23.28 -1.14
C ALA A 39 6.56 23.62 0.37
N GLN A 40 5.98 22.74 1.18
CA GLN A 40 5.89 22.89 2.65
C GLN A 40 7.16 22.40 3.37
N LYS A 41 8.11 21.80 2.65
CA LYS A 41 9.34 21.19 3.21
C LYS A 41 9.04 20.24 4.38
N PRO A 42 8.19 19.22 4.18
CA PRO A 42 7.86 18.26 5.23
C PRO A 42 9.12 17.54 5.74
N ALA A 43 9.08 17.15 7.01
CA ALA A 43 10.12 16.34 7.63
C ALA A 43 10.19 14.93 7.03
N ALA A 44 9.04 14.38 6.61
CA ALA A 44 8.93 13.13 5.87
C ALA A 44 7.55 13.01 5.20
N ILE A 45 7.49 12.20 4.14
CA ILE A 45 6.26 11.81 3.44
C ILE A 45 6.10 10.30 3.53
N GLY A 46 4.93 9.82 3.94
CA GLY A 46 4.54 8.41 3.85
C GLY A 46 3.45 8.21 2.80
N ILE A 47 3.59 7.19 1.97
CA ILE A 47 2.57 6.81 0.98
C ILE A 47 2.10 5.40 1.33
N ILE A 48 0.83 5.27 1.70
CA ILE A 48 0.18 3.98 1.89
C ILE A 48 -0.75 3.74 0.71
N ASP A 49 -1.80 4.55 0.61
CA ASP A 49 -2.84 4.40 -0.40
C ASP A 49 -2.73 5.44 -1.50
N GLY A 50 -3.17 5.07 -2.68
CA GLY A 50 -3.41 5.94 -3.81
C GLY A 50 -4.70 5.54 -4.50
N PHE A 51 -5.26 6.44 -5.29
CA PHE A 51 -6.44 6.11 -6.09
C PHE A 51 -6.05 5.26 -7.30
N PHE A 52 -6.95 4.32 -7.62
CA PHE A 52 -6.83 3.42 -8.77
C PHE A 52 -7.97 3.72 -9.76
N GLU A 53 -7.68 3.79 -11.06
CA GLU A 53 -8.60 4.05 -12.19
C GLU A 53 -9.37 5.40 -12.20
N SER A 54 -9.70 6.00 -11.06
CA SER A 54 -10.60 7.16 -10.96
C SER A 54 -9.92 8.52 -11.10
N VAL A 55 -8.65 8.61 -10.73
CA VAL A 55 -7.79 9.78 -10.94
C VAL A 55 -6.39 9.33 -11.35
N PRO A 56 -5.62 10.18 -12.06
CA PRO A 56 -4.24 9.86 -12.37
C PRO A 56 -3.44 9.58 -11.09
N SER A 57 -2.78 8.42 -11.07
CA SER A 57 -1.93 8.02 -9.95
C SER A 57 -0.72 8.94 -9.82
N VAL A 58 -0.17 9.01 -8.60
CA VAL A 58 1.05 9.77 -8.32
C VAL A 58 2.18 9.41 -9.30
N TRP A 59 2.81 10.44 -9.86
CA TRP A 59 3.94 10.26 -10.76
C TRP A 59 5.21 9.91 -10.01
N HIS A 60 6.00 9.00 -10.57
CA HIS A 60 7.36 8.72 -10.11
C HIS A 60 8.19 10.00 -9.99
N LYS A 61 8.03 10.93 -10.95
CA LYS A 61 8.78 12.18 -10.98
C LYS A 61 8.52 13.09 -9.78
N GLU A 62 7.33 13.04 -9.20
CA GLU A 62 7.03 13.81 -7.99
C GLU A 62 7.75 13.25 -6.76
N ILE A 63 7.80 11.92 -6.65
CA ILE A 63 8.52 11.24 -5.57
C ILE A 63 10.02 11.44 -5.72
N LEU A 64 10.56 11.32 -6.93
CA LEU A 64 11.96 11.64 -7.23
C LEU A 64 12.28 13.10 -6.89
N TYR A 65 11.38 14.03 -7.17
CA TYR A 65 11.57 15.43 -6.80
C TYR A 65 11.64 15.62 -5.28
N ALA A 66 10.75 14.97 -4.52
CA ALA A 66 10.79 15.00 -3.06
C ALA A 66 12.13 14.47 -2.51
N ILE A 67 12.59 13.32 -3.03
CA ILE A 67 13.89 12.73 -2.66
C ILE A 67 15.05 13.67 -3.03
N HIS A 68 15.02 14.27 -4.22
CA HIS A 68 16.02 15.24 -4.65
C HIS A 68 16.07 16.47 -3.74
N ALA A 69 14.93 16.92 -3.24
CA ALA A 69 14.82 18.00 -2.27
C ALA A 69 15.25 17.60 -0.84
N GLY A 70 15.75 16.37 -0.63
CA GLY A 70 16.19 15.86 0.66
C GLY A 70 15.06 15.44 1.60
N ILE A 71 13.83 15.30 1.09
CA ILE A 71 12.66 14.86 1.86
C ILE A 71 12.64 13.33 1.87
N PRO A 72 12.70 12.67 3.04
CA PRO A 72 12.52 11.22 3.12
C PRO A 72 11.11 10.82 2.67
N VAL A 73 11.02 9.91 1.71
CA VAL A 73 9.74 9.35 1.25
C VAL A 73 9.69 7.87 1.57
N PHE A 74 8.66 7.47 2.32
CA PHE A 74 8.37 6.09 2.69
C PHE A 74 7.20 5.56 1.88
N GLY A 75 7.23 4.28 1.51
CA GLY A 75 6.09 3.60 0.89
C GLY A 75 5.86 2.21 1.45
N ALA A 76 4.60 1.86 1.67
CA ALA A 76 4.20 0.55 2.13
C ALA A 76 2.76 0.25 1.75
N SER A 77 2.46 -1.02 1.45
CA SER A 77 1.14 -1.48 1.01
C SER A 77 0.61 -0.75 -0.24
N SER A 78 -0.38 -1.33 -0.94
CA SER A 78 -1.16 -0.62 -1.97
C SER A 78 -0.26 0.10 -3.00
N MET A 79 -0.65 1.31 -3.43
CA MET A 79 0.17 2.19 -4.29
C MET A 79 1.55 2.51 -3.70
N GLY A 80 1.66 2.62 -2.36
CA GLY A 80 2.91 2.92 -1.68
C GLY A 80 3.98 1.85 -1.89
N ALA A 81 3.62 0.58 -1.83
CA ALA A 81 4.54 -0.54 -2.05
C ALA A 81 5.04 -0.60 -3.50
N LEU A 82 4.15 -0.39 -4.48
CA LEU A 82 4.51 -0.35 -5.91
C LEU A 82 5.54 0.74 -6.17
N ARG A 83 5.23 1.98 -5.76
CA ARG A 83 6.14 3.12 -5.95
C ARG A 83 7.45 2.93 -5.19
N ALA A 84 7.41 2.36 -3.99
CA ALA A 84 8.62 2.04 -3.25
C ALA A 84 9.49 1.00 -3.95
N ALA A 85 8.91 -0.06 -4.53
CA ALA A 85 9.68 -1.06 -5.25
C ALA A 85 10.37 -0.46 -6.49
N GLU A 86 9.64 0.34 -7.27
CA GLU A 86 10.16 1.01 -8.47
C GLU A 86 11.23 2.07 -8.15
N LEU A 87 11.07 2.78 -7.01
CA LEU A 87 11.91 3.92 -6.64
C LEU A 87 12.94 3.62 -5.55
N TYR A 88 13.01 2.38 -5.08
CA TYR A 88 14.00 1.93 -4.10
C TYR A 88 15.45 2.20 -4.55
N PRO A 89 15.86 1.91 -5.80
CA PRO A 89 17.21 2.23 -6.27
C PRO A 89 17.55 3.73 -6.23
N PHE A 90 16.53 4.59 -6.26
CA PHE A 90 16.65 6.04 -6.29
C PHE A 90 16.56 6.70 -4.90
N GLY A 91 16.29 5.92 -3.84
CA GLY A 91 16.29 6.40 -2.46
C GLY A 91 14.94 6.42 -1.75
N MET A 92 13.86 5.94 -2.40
CA MET A 92 12.58 5.75 -1.71
C MET A 92 12.69 4.61 -0.69
N ILE A 93 12.10 4.80 0.50
CA ILE A 93 12.21 3.85 1.62
C ILE A 93 10.99 2.93 1.61
N GLY A 94 11.14 1.74 1.05
CA GLY A 94 10.11 0.72 1.10
C GLY A 94 10.06 -0.01 2.44
N VAL A 95 8.85 -0.31 2.92
CA VAL A 95 8.61 -1.03 4.18
C VAL A 95 7.56 -2.11 4.00
N GLY A 96 7.83 -3.30 4.55
CA GLY A 96 6.86 -4.38 4.65
C GLY A 96 7.00 -5.45 3.57
N ALA A 97 6.28 -6.55 3.77
CA ALA A 97 6.42 -7.75 2.96
C ALA A 97 5.91 -7.55 1.52
N ILE A 98 4.93 -6.69 1.30
CA ILE A 98 4.38 -6.38 -0.02
C ILE A 98 5.42 -5.62 -0.85
N PHE A 99 6.07 -4.60 -0.26
CA PHE A 99 7.17 -3.89 -0.91
C PHE A 99 8.31 -4.86 -1.26
N GLU A 100 8.73 -5.69 -0.31
CA GLU A 100 9.80 -6.67 -0.53
C GLU A 100 9.41 -7.65 -1.65
N ALA A 101 8.15 -8.06 -1.72
CA ALA A 101 7.66 -8.96 -2.76
C ALA A 101 7.72 -8.35 -4.15
N TYR A 102 7.34 -7.07 -4.32
CA TYR A 102 7.51 -6.37 -5.59
C TYR A 102 8.98 -6.11 -5.93
N ARG A 103 9.78 -5.65 -4.96
CA ARG A 103 11.22 -5.39 -5.15
C ARG A 103 11.96 -6.64 -5.62
N ASP A 104 11.62 -7.79 -5.05
CA ASP A 104 12.27 -9.07 -5.34
C ASP A 104 11.64 -9.79 -6.56
N GLY A 105 10.64 -9.19 -7.24
CA GLY A 105 9.96 -9.78 -8.41
C GLY A 105 9.05 -10.98 -8.08
N ARG A 106 8.69 -11.17 -6.81
CA ARG A 106 7.72 -12.21 -6.39
C ARG A 106 6.27 -11.81 -6.69
N LEU A 107 6.01 -10.52 -6.76
CA LEU A 107 4.77 -9.93 -7.27
C LEU A 107 5.14 -8.98 -8.42
N GLU A 108 4.36 -9.00 -9.49
CA GLU A 108 4.56 -8.14 -10.66
C GLU A 108 3.26 -7.42 -11.05
N ASP A 109 2.10 -8.06 -10.85
CA ASP A 109 0.82 -7.47 -11.21
C ASP A 109 0.38 -6.37 -10.21
N ASP A 110 -0.03 -5.22 -10.74
CA ASP A 110 -0.57 -4.10 -9.95
C ASP A 110 -1.85 -4.46 -9.19
N ASP A 111 -2.62 -5.40 -9.73
CA ASP A 111 -3.89 -5.82 -9.15
C ASP A 111 -3.74 -6.62 -7.85
N GLU A 112 -2.53 -7.04 -7.48
CA GLU A 112 -2.26 -7.81 -6.27
C GLU A 112 -2.64 -7.02 -5.01
N VAL A 113 -2.52 -5.69 -5.10
CA VAL A 113 -2.80 -4.77 -3.98
C VAL A 113 -4.04 -3.89 -4.21
N ALA A 114 -4.65 -3.95 -5.39
CA ALA A 114 -5.81 -3.15 -5.75
C ALA A 114 -7.07 -3.60 -5.00
N VAL A 115 -7.86 -2.63 -4.53
CA VAL A 115 -9.17 -2.83 -3.92
C VAL A 115 -10.13 -1.75 -4.39
N ILE A 116 -11.42 -2.06 -4.45
CA ILE A 116 -12.46 -1.03 -4.53
C ILE A 116 -12.75 -0.55 -3.11
N HIS A 117 -12.96 0.76 -2.95
CA HIS A 117 -13.31 1.34 -1.66
C HIS A 117 -14.50 2.30 -1.80
N GLY A 118 -15.23 2.47 -0.70
CA GLY A 118 -16.26 3.49 -0.57
C GLY A 118 -15.70 4.91 -0.64
N PRO A 119 -16.56 5.93 -0.70
CA PRO A 119 -16.13 7.32 -0.76
C PRO A 119 -15.56 7.79 0.59
N ALA A 120 -14.97 8.99 0.60
CA ALA A 120 -14.27 9.55 1.76
C ALA A 120 -15.18 9.70 2.99
N GLU A 121 -16.45 10.02 2.77
CA GLU A 121 -17.48 10.21 3.80
C GLU A 121 -17.78 8.92 4.57
N LEU A 122 -17.47 7.77 3.98
CA LEU A 122 -17.56 6.45 4.62
C LEU A 122 -16.19 5.91 5.05
N GLY A 123 -15.19 6.77 5.16
CA GLY A 123 -13.85 6.44 5.61
C GLY A 123 -13.10 5.49 4.67
N TYR A 124 -13.43 5.49 3.37
CA TYR A 124 -12.82 4.60 2.38
C TYR A 124 -12.98 3.11 2.70
N THR A 125 -14.14 2.67 3.16
CA THR A 125 -14.38 1.25 3.49
C THR A 125 -14.07 0.34 2.29
N ALA A 126 -13.20 -0.67 2.44
CA ALA A 126 -12.88 -1.61 1.37
C ALA A 126 -14.10 -2.47 1.00
N LEU A 127 -14.40 -2.58 -0.30
CA LEU A 127 -15.54 -3.30 -0.88
C LEU A 127 -15.12 -4.58 -1.61
N SER A 128 -13.81 -4.76 -1.84
CA SER A 128 -13.21 -5.99 -2.33
C SER A 128 -11.95 -6.33 -1.54
N GLU A 129 -11.43 -7.54 -1.72
CA GLU A 129 -10.23 -8.03 -1.03
C GLU A 129 -8.99 -7.99 -1.94
N ALA A 130 -7.86 -7.58 -1.37
CA ALA A 130 -6.59 -7.58 -2.10
C ALA A 130 -6.05 -9.00 -2.26
N MET A 131 -5.45 -9.30 -3.41
CA MET A 131 -4.92 -10.64 -3.67
C MET A 131 -3.83 -11.03 -2.68
N VAL A 132 -2.97 -10.09 -2.28
CA VAL A 132 -1.94 -10.31 -1.24
C VAL A 132 -2.53 -10.78 0.10
N ASN A 133 -3.70 -10.27 0.49
CA ASN A 133 -4.39 -10.68 1.71
C ASN A 133 -4.98 -12.09 1.55
N ILE A 134 -5.55 -12.40 0.38
CA ILE A 134 -6.07 -13.74 0.06
C ILE A 134 -4.95 -14.77 0.10
N ARG A 135 -3.83 -14.53 -0.60
CA ARG A 135 -2.66 -15.42 -0.62
C ARG A 135 -2.15 -15.69 0.78
N ARG A 136 -1.99 -14.64 1.59
CA ARG A 136 -1.51 -14.78 2.96
C ARG A 136 -2.49 -15.58 3.83
N THR A 137 -3.78 -15.28 3.74
CA THR A 137 -4.83 -15.99 4.49
C THR A 137 -4.93 -17.46 4.11
N LEU A 138 -4.82 -17.79 2.81
CA LEU A 138 -4.79 -19.18 2.35
C LEU A 138 -3.54 -19.91 2.83
N SER A 139 -2.37 -19.25 2.82
CA SER A 139 -1.14 -19.82 3.35
C SER A 139 -1.23 -20.12 4.84
N ASP A 140 -1.81 -19.22 5.64
CA ASP A 140 -2.01 -19.42 7.07
C ASP A 140 -2.99 -20.58 7.32
N ALA A 141 -4.08 -20.67 6.55
CA ALA A 141 -5.04 -21.78 6.65
C ALA A 141 -4.43 -23.15 6.32
N VAL A 142 -3.50 -23.22 5.36
CA VAL A 142 -2.76 -24.46 5.07
C VAL A 142 -1.80 -24.80 6.22
N ALA A 143 -1.08 -23.82 6.74
CA ALA A 143 -0.16 -24.02 7.86
C ALA A 143 -0.89 -24.55 9.11
N GLU A 144 -2.12 -24.08 9.34
CA GLU A 144 -3.00 -24.54 10.42
C GLU A 144 -3.80 -25.82 10.09
N ARG A 145 -3.59 -26.41 8.91
CA ARG A 145 -4.27 -27.63 8.43
C ARG A 145 -5.79 -27.50 8.31
N VAL A 146 -6.29 -26.28 8.10
CA VAL A 146 -7.70 -25.99 7.79
C VAL A 146 -8.01 -26.35 6.34
N LEU A 147 -7.04 -26.14 5.44
CA LEU A 147 -7.10 -26.49 4.02
C LEU A 147 -5.92 -27.41 3.65
N ALA A 148 -6.16 -28.37 2.76
CA ALA A 148 -5.09 -29.00 2.01
C ALA A 148 -4.45 -27.99 1.03
N GLN A 149 -3.16 -28.19 0.76
CA GLN A 149 -2.39 -27.35 -0.16
C GLN A 149 -3.06 -27.23 -1.54
N ASP A 150 -3.54 -28.35 -2.09
CA ASP A 150 -4.17 -28.38 -3.42
C ASP A 150 -5.48 -27.56 -3.46
N THR A 151 -6.27 -27.61 -2.39
CA THR A 151 -7.50 -26.83 -2.27
C THR A 151 -7.19 -25.34 -2.17
N ALA A 152 -6.17 -24.97 -1.39
CA ALA A 152 -5.72 -23.58 -1.29
C ALA A 152 -5.21 -23.03 -2.63
N LEU A 153 -4.40 -23.80 -3.38
CA LEU A 153 -3.91 -23.40 -4.71
C LEU A 153 -5.06 -23.19 -5.71
N ARG A 154 -6.08 -24.05 -5.68
CA ARG A 154 -7.26 -23.88 -6.53
C ARG A 154 -8.10 -22.66 -6.15
N LEU A 155 -8.29 -22.39 -4.86
CA LEU A 155 -8.98 -21.18 -4.39
C LEU A 155 -8.20 -19.91 -4.74
N GLU A 156 -6.87 -19.94 -4.63
CA GLU A 156 -5.99 -18.85 -5.03
C GLU A 156 -6.14 -18.56 -6.53
N ALA A 157 -6.10 -19.59 -7.38
CA ALA A 157 -6.30 -19.44 -8.83
C ALA A 157 -7.66 -18.80 -9.15
N ILE A 158 -8.74 -19.28 -8.51
CA ILE A 158 -10.07 -18.69 -8.63
C ILE A 158 -10.05 -17.19 -8.25
N ALA A 159 -9.45 -16.83 -7.12
CA ALA A 159 -9.38 -15.44 -6.69
C ALA A 159 -8.57 -14.56 -7.66
N LYS A 160 -7.50 -15.10 -8.24
CA LYS A 160 -6.67 -14.38 -9.20
C LYS A 160 -7.40 -14.14 -10.54
N GLU A 161 -8.16 -15.13 -11.00
CA GLU A 161 -8.99 -15.02 -12.23
C GLU A 161 -10.12 -13.99 -12.09
N LEU A 162 -10.59 -13.72 -10.87
CA LEU A 162 -11.59 -12.68 -10.64
C LEU A 162 -11.00 -11.28 -10.87
N PRO A 163 -11.75 -10.37 -11.54
CA PRO A 163 -11.43 -8.95 -11.50
C PRO A 163 -11.29 -8.47 -10.05
N TYR A 164 -10.27 -7.64 -9.77
CA TYR A 164 -9.98 -7.18 -8.40
C TYR A 164 -11.19 -6.54 -7.70
N ARG A 165 -12.07 -5.89 -8.49
CA ARG A 165 -13.32 -5.26 -8.02
C ARG A 165 -14.33 -6.23 -7.43
N ASP A 166 -14.23 -7.51 -7.79
CA ASP A 166 -15.16 -8.54 -7.34
C ASP A 166 -14.52 -9.57 -6.40
N ARG A 167 -13.25 -9.40 -6.03
CA ARG A 167 -12.53 -10.33 -5.16
C ARG A 167 -13.10 -10.32 -3.76
N GLY A 168 -13.29 -11.51 -3.21
CA GLY A 168 -13.72 -11.70 -1.84
C GLY A 168 -13.93 -13.17 -1.49
N TYR A 169 -13.69 -13.53 -0.23
CA TYR A 169 -13.73 -14.91 0.24
C TYR A 169 -15.06 -15.61 -0.04
N GLY A 170 -16.20 -14.90 0.10
CA GLY A 170 -17.52 -15.46 -0.19
C GLY A 170 -17.69 -15.89 -1.64
N ARG A 171 -17.26 -15.05 -2.60
CA ARG A 171 -17.31 -15.36 -4.03
C ARG A 171 -16.33 -16.49 -4.39
N MET A 172 -15.11 -16.43 -3.87
CA MET A 172 -14.08 -17.46 -4.05
C MET A 172 -14.55 -18.84 -3.55
N LEU A 173 -15.12 -18.91 -2.35
CA LEU A 173 -15.67 -20.15 -1.77
C LEU A 173 -16.83 -20.72 -2.60
N ARG A 174 -17.73 -19.85 -3.09
CA ARG A 174 -18.86 -20.28 -3.93
C ARG A 174 -18.37 -20.90 -5.24
N LEU A 175 -17.49 -20.21 -5.95
CA LEU A 175 -16.92 -20.69 -7.21
C LEU A 175 -16.10 -21.98 -7.00
N GLY A 176 -15.38 -22.09 -5.87
CA GLY A 176 -14.71 -23.33 -5.48
C GLY A 176 -15.68 -24.51 -5.35
N GLY A 177 -16.85 -24.30 -4.77
CA GLY A 177 -17.91 -25.30 -4.71
C GLY A 177 -18.46 -25.67 -6.09
N ASP A 178 -18.66 -24.68 -6.97
CA ASP A 178 -19.20 -24.86 -8.33
C ASP A 178 -18.27 -25.75 -9.20
N ILE A 179 -16.96 -25.75 -8.96
CA ILE A 179 -15.98 -26.61 -9.65
C ILE A 179 -15.67 -27.93 -8.92
N GLY A 180 -16.41 -28.25 -7.86
CA GLY A 180 -16.31 -29.53 -7.16
C GLY A 180 -15.18 -29.65 -6.13
N LEU A 181 -14.70 -28.54 -5.54
CA LEU A 181 -13.82 -28.63 -4.37
C LEU A 181 -14.55 -29.26 -3.17
N SER A 182 -13.79 -29.86 -2.25
CA SER A 182 -14.32 -30.56 -1.08
C SER A 182 -15.23 -29.67 -0.24
N ALA A 183 -16.52 -30.03 -0.15
CA ALA A 183 -17.49 -29.29 0.67
C ALA A 183 -17.09 -29.22 2.15
N GLY A 184 -16.41 -30.26 2.67
CA GLY A 184 -15.91 -30.29 4.04
C GLY A 184 -14.80 -29.26 4.28
N GLU A 185 -13.82 -29.18 3.37
CA GLU A 185 -12.73 -28.18 3.47
C GLU A 185 -13.25 -26.76 3.29
N LEU A 186 -14.15 -26.53 2.32
CA LEU A 186 -14.75 -25.22 2.11
C LEU A 186 -15.57 -24.76 3.34
N ALA A 187 -16.28 -25.68 3.99
CA ALA A 187 -17.02 -25.40 5.22
C ALA A 187 -16.09 -25.09 6.41
N ALA A 188 -15.04 -25.89 6.59
CA ALA A 188 -14.02 -25.68 7.62
C ALA A 188 -13.33 -24.32 7.45
N PHE A 189 -12.89 -24.00 6.24
CA PHE A 189 -12.27 -22.71 5.94
C PHE A 189 -13.25 -21.54 6.15
N ARG A 190 -14.51 -21.68 5.73
CA ARG A 190 -15.56 -20.67 5.99
C ARG A 190 -15.74 -20.40 7.49
N GLN A 191 -15.71 -21.43 8.33
CA GLN A 191 -15.83 -21.29 9.79
C GLN A 191 -14.58 -20.67 10.43
N TRP A 192 -13.40 -20.92 9.86
CA TRP A 192 -12.13 -20.39 10.34
C TRP A 192 -11.89 -18.92 9.98
N LEU A 193 -12.34 -18.48 8.79
CA LEU A 193 -12.12 -17.13 8.23
C LEU A 193 -12.39 -15.95 9.19
N PRO A 194 -13.45 -15.93 10.03
CA PRO A 194 -13.71 -14.80 10.92
C PRO A 194 -12.53 -14.47 11.86
N GLN A 195 -11.74 -15.48 12.27
CA GLN A 195 -10.59 -15.31 13.16
C GLN A 195 -9.25 -15.48 12.43
N GLY A 196 -9.22 -16.27 11.35
CA GLY A 196 -7.98 -16.60 10.64
C GLY A 196 -7.56 -15.63 9.53
N ARG A 197 -8.41 -14.69 9.12
CA ARG A 197 -8.04 -13.71 8.09
C ARG A 197 -6.84 -12.88 8.50
N PHE A 198 -5.88 -12.77 7.59
CA PHE A 198 -4.71 -11.92 7.76
C PHE A 198 -4.74 -10.74 6.78
N ASP A 199 -4.63 -9.52 7.32
CA ASP A 199 -4.56 -8.29 6.54
C ASP A 199 -3.09 -7.83 6.43
N GLN A 200 -2.41 -8.33 5.40
CA GLN A 200 -1.02 -7.98 5.12
C GLN A 200 -0.88 -6.50 4.79
N LYS A 201 -1.85 -5.93 4.06
CA LYS A 201 -1.87 -4.50 3.74
C LYS A 201 -1.85 -3.65 5.00
N ARG A 202 -2.72 -3.95 5.96
CA ARG A 202 -2.79 -3.25 7.26
C ARG A 202 -1.52 -3.42 8.08
N ASN A 203 -0.95 -4.63 8.10
CA ASN A 203 0.28 -4.90 8.83
C ASN A 203 1.48 -4.10 8.28
N ASP A 204 1.64 -4.07 6.96
CA ASP A 204 2.70 -3.30 6.29
C ASP A 204 2.54 -1.79 6.51
N ALA A 205 1.31 -1.27 6.44
CA ALA A 205 1.02 0.13 6.78
C ALA A 205 1.46 0.48 8.19
N LYS A 206 1.11 -0.34 9.20
CA LYS A 206 1.56 -0.13 10.59
C LYS A 206 3.08 -0.23 10.73
N ALA A 207 3.71 -1.17 10.03
CA ALA A 207 5.17 -1.32 10.04
C ALA A 207 5.86 -0.07 9.49
N MET A 208 5.30 0.56 8.44
CA MET A 208 5.81 1.82 7.90
C MET A 208 5.69 2.96 8.91
N LEU A 209 4.51 3.16 9.51
CA LEU A 209 4.29 4.22 10.50
C LEU A 209 5.26 4.11 11.69
N ARG A 210 5.44 2.89 12.22
CA ARG A 210 6.43 2.61 13.27
C ARG A 210 7.87 2.87 12.82
N THR A 211 8.19 2.59 11.56
CA THR A 211 9.51 2.86 10.99
C THR A 211 9.77 4.35 10.85
N MET A 212 8.77 5.12 10.41
CA MET A 212 8.83 6.58 10.38
C MET A 212 9.03 7.14 11.78
N ALA A 213 8.23 6.71 12.76
CA ALA A 213 8.36 7.15 14.16
C ALA A 213 9.76 6.90 14.72
N ARG A 214 10.34 5.72 14.47
CA ARG A 214 11.71 5.39 14.91
C ARG A 214 12.78 6.26 14.26
N ARG A 215 12.68 6.52 12.95
CA ARG A 215 13.67 7.34 12.24
C ARG A 215 13.60 8.81 12.63
N LEU A 216 12.40 9.34 12.83
CA LEU A 216 12.18 10.74 13.18
C LEU A 216 12.40 11.02 14.67
N GLY A 217 12.22 10.03 15.54
CA GLY A 217 12.46 10.15 16.98
C GLY A 217 13.93 10.00 17.40
N ARG A 218 14.82 9.55 16.50
CA ARG A 218 16.27 9.58 16.74
C ARG A 218 16.79 10.98 16.44
N ALA A 219 17.59 11.56 17.35
CA ALA A 219 18.42 12.71 17.01
C ALA A 219 19.20 12.34 15.74
N ALA A 220 19.12 13.16 14.69
CA ALA A 220 19.59 12.84 13.34
C ALA A 220 20.94 12.10 13.38
N ASP A 221 20.91 10.76 13.28
CA ASP A 221 22.12 9.98 13.05
C ASP A 221 22.54 10.32 11.63
N PRO A 222 23.78 10.77 11.38
CA PRO A 222 24.28 11.02 10.03
C PRO A 222 24.10 9.82 9.07
N ARG A 223 23.94 8.61 9.61
CA ARG A 223 23.66 7.37 8.86
C ARG A 223 22.17 7.14 8.57
N ASP A 224 21.28 7.80 9.31
CA ASP A 224 19.82 7.83 9.09
C ASP A 224 19.39 9.03 8.22
N ALA A 225 20.35 9.88 7.79
CA ALA A 225 20.12 10.86 6.73
C ALA A 225 19.43 10.19 5.56
N ALA A 226 18.38 10.83 5.03
CA ALA A 226 17.67 10.37 3.83
C ALA A 226 18.70 9.90 2.81
N ALA A 227 18.48 8.72 2.20
CA ALA A 227 19.40 8.23 1.19
C ALA A 227 19.61 9.36 0.17
N GLU A 228 20.83 9.92 0.12
CA GLU A 228 21.14 11.01 -0.79
C GLU A 228 20.69 10.62 -2.19
N ALA A 229 20.03 11.53 -2.89
CA ALA A 229 19.50 11.26 -4.22
C ALA A 229 20.62 10.69 -5.11
N ARG A 230 20.49 9.40 -5.48
CA ARG A 230 21.51 8.68 -6.28
C ARG A 230 21.35 8.92 -7.78
N PHE A 231 20.76 10.05 -8.14
CA PHE A 231 20.39 10.38 -9.50
C PHE A 231 20.45 11.90 -9.70
N HIS A 232 20.62 12.31 -10.95
CA HIS A 232 20.44 13.69 -11.35
C HIS A 232 18.96 13.95 -11.67
N PHE A 233 18.37 14.98 -11.07
CA PHE A 233 16.97 15.32 -11.34
C PHE A 233 16.87 16.19 -12.58
N GLU A 234 16.33 15.62 -13.67
CA GLU A 234 16.19 16.31 -14.94
C GLU A 234 14.92 17.19 -14.97
N HIS A 235 15.12 18.48 -15.18
CA HIS A 235 14.03 19.42 -15.44
C HIS A 235 13.53 19.27 -16.88
N THR A 236 12.26 18.91 -17.03
CA THR A 236 11.61 18.80 -18.34
C THR A 236 10.52 19.86 -18.44
N VAL A 237 10.20 20.28 -19.67
CA VAL A 237 9.17 21.31 -19.91
C VAL A 237 7.83 20.98 -19.25
N LEU A 238 7.41 19.71 -19.30
CA LEU A 238 6.19 19.22 -18.62
C LEU A 238 6.30 19.32 -17.10
N TRP A 239 7.48 19.05 -16.54
CA TRP A 239 7.72 19.14 -15.10
C TRP A 239 7.69 20.60 -14.62
N ASP A 240 8.39 21.50 -15.31
CA ASP A 240 8.41 22.91 -14.93
C ASP A 240 7.03 23.55 -15.04
N ARG A 241 6.21 23.09 -15.99
CA ARG A 241 4.80 23.47 -16.09
C ARG A 241 4.01 22.99 -14.88
N ALA A 242 4.12 21.71 -14.52
CA ALA A 242 3.44 21.15 -13.35
C ALA A 242 3.84 21.88 -12.05
N LEU A 243 5.13 22.21 -11.88
CA LEU A 243 5.63 23.01 -10.75
C LEU A 243 4.97 24.39 -10.66
N ARG A 244 4.78 25.09 -11.78
CA ARG A 244 4.14 26.42 -11.81
C ARG A 244 2.63 26.36 -11.56
N GLU A 245 1.98 25.30 -12.02
CA GLU A 245 0.52 25.12 -11.92
C GLU A 245 0.09 24.49 -10.58
N ALA A 246 1.03 23.99 -9.77
CA ALA A 246 0.75 23.37 -8.48
C ALA A 246 0.25 24.41 -7.45
N ALA A 247 -1.08 24.50 -7.29
CA ALA A 247 -1.69 25.22 -6.17
C ALA A 247 -1.50 24.44 -4.84
N PRO A 248 -1.52 25.07 -3.66
CA PRO A 248 -1.41 24.36 -2.38
C PRO A 248 -2.50 23.30 -2.19
N LEU A 249 -2.19 22.22 -1.46
CA LEU A 249 -3.19 21.24 -1.04
C LEU A 249 -4.26 21.92 -0.17
N ALA A 250 -5.54 21.65 -0.45
CA ALA A 250 -6.61 21.95 0.48
C ALA A 250 -6.42 21.02 1.70
N MET A 251 -6.14 21.60 2.87
CA MET A 251 -5.97 20.85 4.13
C MET A 251 -7.30 20.63 4.84
#